data_AF-A0A1V3SAR9-F1
#
_entry.id   AF-A0A1V3SAR9-F1
#
_cell.length_a   1.000
_cell.length_b   1.000
_cell.length_c   1.000
_cell.angle_alpha   90.00
_cell.angle_beta   90.00
_cell.angle_gamma   90.00
#
_symmetry.space_group_name_H-M   'P 1'
#
loop_
_entity.id
_entity.type
_entity.pdbx_description
1 polymer ?
#
loop_
_entity_poly.entity_id
_entity_poly.type
_entity_poly.pdbx_seq_one_letter_code
_entity_poly.pdbx_strand_id
1 'polypeptide(L)' 'MSCKLCGANNTSSFGMQTQHIYCHVCGGHEYEGQLIDKKAWEAWINGETKRPKRKASLKPVQ' A
#
# COMPACT_ATOMS: atom_id res chain seq x y z
N MET A 1 -5.96 -4.37 11.94
CA MET A 1 -4.62 -4.35 11.30
C MET A 1 -4.03 -2.96 11.45
N SER A 2 -2.71 -2.84 11.59
CA SER A 2 -2.02 -1.56 11.62
C SER A 2 -1.42 -1.25 10.26
N CYS A 3 -1.54 -0.01 9.78
CA CYS A 3 -0.90 0.45 8.55
C CYS A 3 0.61 0.27 8.66
N LYS A 4 1.23 -0.42 7.70
CA LYS A 4 2.69 -0.62 7.69
C LYS A 4 3.49 0.62 7.30
N LEU A 5 2.84 1.67 6.77
CA LEU A 5 3.50 2.92 6.40
C LEU A 5 3.61 3.89 7.58
N CYS A 6 2.53 4.07 8.35
CA CYS A 6 2.48 5.06 9.44
C CYS A 6 2.24 4.45 10.84
N GLY A 7 1.99 3.15 10.94
CA GLY A 7 1.70 2.47 12.21
C GLY A 7 0.27 2.66 12.74
N ALA A 8 -0.57 3.45 12.05
CA ALA A 8 -1.92 3.73 12.53
C ALA A 8 -2.84 2.49 12.47
N ASN A 9 -3.70 2.32 13.48
CA ASN A 9 -4.65 1.21 13.56
C ASN A 9 -5.96 1.43 12.78
N ASN A 10 -6.09 2.57 12.09
CA ASN A 10 -7.28 2.90 11.30
C ASN A 10 -7.06 2.54 9.82
N THR A 11 -7.26 1.27 9.50
CA THR A 11 -7.15 0.73 8.15
C THR A 11 -8.38 -0.08 7.77
N SER A 12 -8.82 0.01 6.52
CA SER A 12 -9.86 -0.84 5.94
C SER A 12 -9.26 -1.82 4.94
N SER A 13 -9.65 -3.09 5.01
CA SER A 13 -9.30 -4.11 4.03
C SER A 13 -10.48 -4.38 3.10
N PHE A 14 -10.23 -4.41 1.79
CA PHE A 14 -11.22 -4.69 0.76
C PHE A 14 -10.60 -5.51 -0.38
N GLY A 15 -11.46 -6.16 -1.17
CA GLY A 15 -11.07 -7.04 -2.27
C GLY A 15 -11.19 -8.53 -1.93
N MET A 16 -12.06 -9.24 -2.65
CA MET A 16 -12.30 -10.69 -2.46
C MET A 16 -11.19 -11.56 -3.04
N GLN A 17 -10.61 -11.17 -4.19
CA GLN A 17 -9.54 -11.93 -4.87
C GLN A 17 -8.16 -11.32 -4.65
N THR A 18 -8.10 -10.00 -4.49
CA THR A 18 -6.86 -9.26 -4.28
C THR A 18 -6.98 -8.50 -2.98
N GLN A 19 -6.19 -8.87 -1.97
CA GLN A 19 -6.20 -8.18 -0.68
C GLN A 19 -5.65 -6.76 -0.88
N HIS A 20 -6.52 -5.78 -0.63
CA HIS A 20 -6.21 -4.36 -0.66
C HIS A 20 -6.51 -3.77 0.71
N ILE A 21 -5.51 -3.28 1.42
CA ILE A 21 -5.67 -2.56 2.68
C ILE A 21 -5.42 -1.07 2.43
N TYR A 22 -6.29 -0.21 2.93
CA TYR A 22 -6.16 1.24 2.85
C TYR A 22 -6.10 1.83 4.26
N CYS A 23 -5.24 2.81 4.46
CA CYS A 23 -5.12 3.54 5.71
C CYS A 23 -5.84 4.89 5.62
N HIS A 24 -6.79 5.12 6.52
CA HIS A 24 -7.53 6.39 6.60
C HIS A 24 -6.72 7.53 7.22
N VAL A 25 -5.56 7.24 7.81
CA VAL A 25 -4.71 8.25 8.48
C VAL A 25 -3.72 8.86 7.51
N CYS A 26 -2.88 8.04 6.87
CA CYS A 26 -1.89 8.52 5.91
C CYS A 26 -2.35 8.43 4.45
N GLY A 27 -3.48 7.77 4.17
CA GLY A 27 -3.93 7.50 2.81
C GLY A 27 -3.10 6.43 2.11
N GLY A 28 -2.30 5.64 2.83
CA GLY A 28 -1.45 4.59 2.27
C GLY A 28 -2.25 3.33 1.88
N HIS A 29 -1.82 2.66 0.81
CA HIS A 29 -2.45 1.48 0.23
C HIS A 29 -1.48 0.29 0.30
N GLU A 30 -1.90 -0.83 0.88
CA GLU A 30 -1.25 -2.13 0.73
C GLU A 30 -2.02 -2.92 -0.33
N TYR A 31 -1.43 -3.14 -1.50
CA TYR A 31 -2.09 -3.81 -2.62
C TYR A 31 -1.22 -4.96 -3.11
N GLU A 32 -1.74 -6.19 -3.11
CA GLU A 32 -0.96 -7.40 -3.45
C GLU A 32 0.34 -7.54 -2.61
N GLY A 33 0.28 -7.16 -1.33
CA GLY A 33 1.44 -7.16 -0.43
C GLY A 33 2.47 -6.06 -0.72
N GLN A 34 2.13 -5.06 -1.55
CA GLN A 34 2.97 -3.90 -1.82
C GLN A 34 2.46 -2.70 -1.04
N LEU A 35 3.34 -2.06 -0.28
CA LEU A 35 3.06 -0.79 0.38
C LEU A 35 3.26 0.36 -0.60
N ILE A 36 2.19 1.06 -0.88
CA ILE A 36 2.10 2.17 -1.81
C ILE A 36 1.61 3.38 -1.02
N ASP A 37 2.42 4.42 -0.96
CA ASP A 37 2.02 5.66 -0.30
C ASP A 37 0.91 6.38 -1.10
N LYS A 38 0.12 7.24 -0.46
CA LYS A 38 -1.03 7.91 -1.08
C LYS A 38 -0.65 8.55 -2.42
N LYS A 39 0.43 9.32 -2.43
CA LYS A 39 0.90 10.04 -3.61
C LYS A 39 1.29 9.10 -4.76
N ALA A 40 1.92 7.97 -4.42
CA ALA A 40 2.31 6.96 -5.41
C ALA A 40 1.11 6.18 -5.93
N TRP A 41 0.10 5.94 -5.08
CA TRP A 41 -1.16 5.34 -5.48
C TRP A 41 -1.91 6.25 -6.45
N GLU A 42 -2.10 7.53 -6.09
CA GLU A 42 -2.75 8.54 -6.91
C GLU A 42 -2.05 8.68 -8.28
N ALA A 43 -0.72 8.84 -8.30
CA ALA A 43 0.04 8.92 -9.54
C ALA A 43 -0.06 7.65 -10.41
N TRP A 44 -0.30 6.47 -9.82
CA TRP A 44 -0.48 5.23 -10.56
C TRP A 44 -1.90 5.14 -11.16
N ILE A 45 -2.93 5.37 -10.35
CA ILE A 45 -4.33 5.30 -10.83
C ILE A 45 -4.65 6.41 -11.85
N ASN A 46 -3.97 7.56 -11.76
CA ASN A 46 -4.08 8.66 -12.71
C ASN A 46 -3.27 8.42 -14.00
N GLY A 47 -2.49 7.33 -14.09
CA GLY A 47 -1.66 7.02 -15.26
C GLY A 47 -0.41 7.90 -15.42
N GLU A 48 -0.12 8.76 -14.44
CA GLU A 48 1.07 9.63 -14.41
C GLU A 48 2.37 8.80 -14.23
N THR A 49 2.25 7.63 -13.60
CA THR A 49 3.37 6.71 -13.36
C THR A 49 2.99 5.26 -13.65
N LYS A 50 3.97 4.46 -14.05
CA LYS A 50 3.79 3.00 -14.11
C LYS A 50 3.60 2.45 -12.70
N ARG A 51 2.81 1.38 -12.59
CA ARG A 51 2.55 0.66 -11.33
C ARG A 51 3.81 0.63 -10.48
N PRO A 52 3.79 1.18 -9.23
CA PRO A 52 4.96 1.24 -8.40
C PRO A 52 5.53 -0.17 -8.29
N LYS A 53 6.72 -0.38 -8.88
CA LYS A 53 7.35 -1.70 -8.89
C LYS A 53 7.48 -2.13 -7.44
N ARG A 54 7.08 -3.38 -7.17
CA ARG A 54 7.36 -4.10 -5.92
C ARG A 54 8.76 -3.71 -5.48
N LYS A 55 8.89 -2.85 -4.47
CA LYS A 55 10.13 -2.85 -3.69
C LYS A 55 10.06 -4.20 -3.01
N ALA A 56 10.64 -5.19 -3.69
CA ALA A 56 10.81 -6.53 -3.17
C ALA A 56 11.30 -6.32 -1.75
N SER A 57 10.51 -6.87 -0.82
CA SER A 57 10.81 -7.08 0.58
C SER A 57 12.18 -6.52 0.96
N LEU A 58 12.21 -5.53 1.86
CA LEU A 58 13.32 -5.46 2.82
C LEU A 58 13.60 -6.92 3.19
N LYS A 59 14.71 -7.45 2.66
CA LYS A 59 15.11 -8.83 2.95
C LYS A 59 15.18 -8.89 4.47
N PRO A 60 14.72 -9.95 5.13
CA PRO A 60 15.17 -10.16 6.50
C PRO A 60 16.70 -10.11 6.43
N VAL A 61 17.29 -9.15 7.14
CA VAL A 61 18.71 -9.18 7.45
C VAL A 61 18.92 -10.54 8.13
N GLN A 62 19.69 -11.38 7.46
CA GLN A 62 20.10 -12.69 7.94
C GLN A 62 21.24 -12.52 8.94
#